data_AF-A0A9D5SDB5-F1
#
_entry.id   AF-A0A9D5SDB5-F1
#
_cell.length_a   1.000
_cell.length_b   1.000
_cell.length_c   1.000
_cell.angle_alpha   90.00
_cell.angle_beta   90.00
_cell.angle_gamma   90.00
#
_symmetry.space_group_name_H-M   'P 1'
#
loop_
_entity.id
_entity.type
_entity.pdbx_description
1 polymer ?
#
loop_
_entity_poly.entity_id
_entity_poly.type
_entity_poly.pdbx_seq_one_letter_code
_entity_poly.pdbx_strand_id
1 'polypeptide(L)'
;MKKFYSSVVALAMVCVAQMAKAETYNAWGAVLFSYIKTPTYDAGETIEVTADSIFFSSATWGEGGFAIATGEGALAMDNHRGGVSEYAANITGTVADGVFVISVPSVMGGTVITSTLGEMPAAVAVAGKYTGGTYANSNYFSGYQPTADQTVTITANEGYATATLTHTSATWGTFTFSAVSVVANADGSYTLTGEGNCAMPSMSDPSKVTDYGCDLTATITDGALVAEMNVPAVMGGTTLLFNPADFETVGIGSVVANGSDNEASAVTLNGQRAADGYRGIVVKSGKKVLVK
;
A
#
# COMPACT_ATOMS: atom_id res chain seq x y z
N MET A 1 -10.58 -12.35 -53.28
CA MET A 1 -9.31 -11.90 -52.68
C MET A 1 -9.33 -12.24 -51.20
N LYS A 2 -8.77 -13.40 -50.82
CA LYS A 2 -8.60 -13.81 -49.42
C LYS A 2 -7.35 -13.11 -48.90
N LYS A 3 -7.47 -12.19 -47.94
CA LYS A 3 -6.31 -11.55 -47.31
C LYS A 3 -5.86 -12.38 -46.10
N PHE A 4 -4.59 -12.74 -46.18
CA PHE A 4 -3.75 -13.33 -45.14
C PHE A 4 -3.79 -12.48 -43.85
N TYR A 5 -4.31 -13.06 -42.77
CA TYR A 5 -4.04 -12.65 -41.39
C TYR A 5 -4.05 -13.92 -40.55
N SER A 6 -2.95 -14.68 -40.59
CA SER A 6 -2.81 -15.88 -39.75
C SER A 6 -1.37 -16.21 -39.36
N SER A 7 -0.41 -15.28 -39.54
CA SER A 7 1.01 -15.62 -39.42
C SER A 7 1.79 -14.82 -38.37
N VAL A 8 1.12 -14.10 -37.45
CA VAL A 8 1.82 -13.36 -36.38
C VAL A 8 1.61 -13.99 -34.99
N VAL A 9 0.60 -14.84 -34.80
CA VAL A 9 0.36 -15.53 -33.52
C VAL A 9 1.25 -16.76 -33.33
N ALA A 10 1.85 -17.28 -34.41
CA ALA A 10 2.64 -18.53 -34.38
C ALA A 10 4.11 -18.36 -33.93
N LEU A 11 4.59 -17.13 -33.66
CA LEU A 11 6.04 -16.87 -33.50
C LEU A 11 6.53 -16.66 -32.06
N ALA A 12 5.66 -16.66 -31.04
CA ALA A 12 6.07 -16.56 -29.63
C ALA A 12 5.99 -17.88 -28.85
N MET A 13 5.54 -18.96 -29.51
CA MET A 13 5.16 -20.22 -28.86
C MET A 13 6.21 -21.33 -29.05
N VAL A 14 7.49 -20.97 -29.08
CA VAL A 14 8.61 -21.91 -29.17
C VAL A 14 9.60 -21.64 -28.04
N CYS A 15 9.27 -22.14 -26.85
CA CYS A 15 10.25 -22.71 -25.92
C CYS A 15 9.60 -23.56 -24.81
N VAL A 16 8.56 -24.36 -25.09
CA VAL A 16 8.02 -25.33 -24.11
C VAL A 16 8.06 -26.78 -24.63
N ALA A 17 8.47 -27.00 -25.89
CA ALA A 17 8.47 -28.32 -26.55
C ALA A 17 9.48 -29.36 -25.99
N GLN A 18 10.01 -29.16 -24.77
CA GLN A 18 10.99 -30.05 -24.14
C GLN A 18 10.74 -30.33 -22.64
N MET A 19 9.60 -29.96 -22.06
CA MET A 19 9.30 -30.31 -20.67
C MET A 19 8.74 -31.74 -20.56
N ALA A 20 9.57 -32.68 -20.12
CA ALA A 20 9.14 -34.05 -19.81
C ALA A 20 8.41 -34.18 -18.45
N LYS A 21 8.37 -33.09 -17.67
CA LYS A 21 7.79 -33.03 -16.32
C LYS A 21 7.22 -31.63 -16.08
N ALA A 22 6.13 -31.56 -15.32
CA ALA A 22 5.56 -30.29 -14.87
C ALA A 22 6.57 -29.53 -13.98
N GLU A 23 6.66 -28.22 -14.18
CA GLU A 23 7.45 -27.30 -13.36
C GLU A 23 6.54 -26.23 -12.77
N THR A 24 6.67 -25.98 -11.47
CA THR A 24 5.90 -24.95 -10.75
C THR A 24 6.83 -23.82 -10.35
N TYR A 25 6.39 -22.59 -10.61
CA TYR A 25 7.10 -21.36 -10.31
C TYR A 25 6.27 -20.53 -9.34
N ASN A 26 6.92 -19.98 -8.31
CA ASN A 26 6.34 -18.89 -7.53
C ASN A 26 6.22 -17.66 -8.44
N ALA A 27 5.15 -16.90 -8.24
CA ALA A 27 4.91 -15.66 -8.96
C ALA A 27 4.18 -14.64 -8.09
N TRP A 28 4.09 -13.42 -8.60
CA TRP A 28 3.28 -12.35 -8.02
C TRP A 28 2.57 -11.60 -9.15
N GLY A 29 1.36 -11.12 -8.84
CA GLY A 29 0.44 -10.56 -9.80
C GLY A 29 0.37 -9.04 -9.74
N ALA A 30 0.30 -8.40 -10.89
CA ALA A 30 -0.22 -7.04 -11.05
C ALA A 30 -1.52 -7.10 -11.83
N VAL A 31 -2.63 -6.75 -11.19
CA VAL A 31 -3.98 -6.84 -11.75
C VAL A 31 -4.50 -5.46 -12.10
N LEU A 32 -4.91 -5.30 -13.36
CA LEU A 32 -5.46 -4.08 -13.90
C LEU A 32 -6.89 -4.32 -14.41
N PHE A 33 -7.80 -3.44 -14.00
CA PHE A 33 -9.16 -3.39 -14.51
C PHE A 33 -9.29 -2.27 -15.53
N SER A 34 -10.16 -2.40 -16.52
CA SER A 34 -10.31 -1.36 -17.53
C SER A 34 -10.71 0.02 -16.98
N TYR A 35 -11.38 0.06 -15.82
CA TYR A 35 -11.78 1.30 -15.15
C TYR A 35 -10.83 1.76 -14.02
N ILE A 36 -9.85 0.95 -13.60
CA ILE A 36 -8.86 1.33 -12.59
C ILE A 36 -7.49 1.40 -13.26
N LYS A 37 -6.83 2.57 -13.23
CA LYS A 37 -5.54 2.77 -13.89
C LYS A 37 -4.32 2.39 -13.06
N THR A 38 -4.52 2.11 -11.77
CA THR A 38 -3.46 1.68 -10.86
C THR A 38 -3.58 0.17 -10.66
N PRO A 39 -2.50 -0.61 -10.86
CA PRO A 39 -2.56 -2.03 -10.61
C PRO A 39 -2.78 -2.33 -9.12
N THR A 40 -3.57 -3.36 -8.84
CA THR A 40 -3.60 -4.02 -7.54
C THR A 40 -2.58 -5.15 -7.57
N TYR A 41 -1.75 -5.27 -6.52
CA TYR A 41 -0.75 -6.32 -6.44
C TYR A 41 -1.24 -7.49 -5.60
N ASP A 42 -0.83 -8.69 -5.98
CA ASP A 42 -1.12 -9.94 -5.26
C ASP A 42 0.16 -10.77 -5.12
N ALA A 43 0.35 -11.34 -3.94
CA ALA A 43 1.52 -12.15 -3.61
C ALA A 43 1.14 -13.62 -3.54
N GLY A 44 2.12 -14.50 -3.78
CA GLY A 44 1.90 -15.94 -3.62
C GLY A 44 1.07 -16.56 -4.74
N GLU A 45 1.14 -16.00 -5.95
CA GLU A 45 0.64 -16.66 -7.13
C GLU A 45 1.57 -17.83 -7.50
N THR A 46 1.04 -18.79 -8.26
CA THR A 46 1.85 -19.86 -8.84
C THR A 46 1.52 -20.05 -10.32
N ILE A 47 2.56 -20.36 -11.09
CA ILE A 47 2.45 -20.79 -12.49
C ILE A 47 3.01 -22.21 -12.58
N GLU A 48 2.18 -23.16 -12.96
CA GLU A 48 2.62 -24.51 -13.31
C GLU A 48 2.61 -24.68 -14.83
N VAL A 49 3.75 -25.06 -15.40
CA VAL A 49 3.89 -25.32 -16.84
C VAL A 49 4.08 -26.81 -17.06
N THR A 50 3.25 -27.38 -17.92
CA THR A 50 3.33 -28.76 -18.39
C THR A 50 3.67 -28.79 -19.87
N ALA A 51 3.73 -29.98 -20.48
CA ALA A 51 4.00 -30.11 -21.91
C ALA A 51 2.95 -29.40 -22.79
N ASP A 52 1.67 -29.42 -22.37
CA ASP A 52 0.55 -28.98 -23.21
C ASP A 52 -0.31 -27.88 -22.56
N SER A 53 -0.08 -27.55 -21.28
CA SER A 53 -0.93 -26.64 -20.52
C SER A 53 -0.15 -25.79 -19.52
N ILE A 54 -0.66 -24.59 -19.26
CA ILE A 54 -0.22 -23.70 -18.19
C ILE A 54 -1.36 -23.61 -17.18
N PHE A 55 -1.06 -23.74 -15.89
CA PHE A 55 -1.99 -23.54 -14.79
C PHE A 55 -1.56 -22.33 -13.97
N PHE A 56 -2.52 -21.44 -13.71
CA PHE A 56 -2.38 -20.29 -12.83
C PHE A 56 -3.18 -20.55 -11.56
N SER A 57 -2.62 -20.21 -10.40
CA SER A 57 -3.34 -20.21 -9.13
C SER A 57 -2.98 -18.97 -8.32
N SER A 58 -4.01 -18.30 -7.80
CA SER A 58 -3.94 -17.16 -6.88
C SER A 58 -5.06 -17.31 -5.85
N ALA A 59 -4.75 -17.08 -4.58
CA ALA A 59 -5.76 -17.05 -3.52
C ALA A 59 -6.75 -15.89 -3.67
N THR A 60 -6.34 -14.80 -4.35
CA THR A 60 -7.14 -13.59 -4.54
C THR A 60 -7.91 -13.62 -5.86
N TRP A 61 -7.29 -14.12 -6.92
CA TRP A 61 -7.80 -14.06 -8.29
C TRP A 61 -8.27 -15.40 -8.85
N GLY A 62 -8.14 -16.47 -8.07
CA GLY A 62 -8.63 -17.79 -8.41
C GLY A 62 -7.67 -18.60 -9.24
N GLU A 63 -8.20 -19.64 -9.90
CA GLU A 63 -7.40 -20.67 -10.55
C GLU A 63 -7.82 -20.88 -12.00
N GLY A 64 -6.89 -21.16 -12.89
CA GLY A 64 -7.18 -21.30 -14.30
C GLY A 64 -6.21 -22.20 -15.05
N GLY A 65 -6.73 -22.88 -16.07
CA GLY A 65 -5.95 -23.74 -16.96
C GLY A 65 -6.03 -23.26 -18.39
N PHE A 66 -4.90 -23.24 -19.08
CA PHE A 66 -4.76 -22.70 -20.43
C PHE A 66 -4.01 -23.67 -21.33
N ALA A 67 -4.52 -23.92 -22.52
CA ALA A 67 -3.84 -24.74 -23.51
C ALA A 67 -2.63 -23.98 -24.06
N ILE A 68 -1.44 -24.59 -24.05
CA ILE A 68 -0.24 -23.95 -24.58
C ILE A 68 -0.44 -23.63 -26.06
N ALA A 69 -0.99 -24.53 -26.87
CA ALA A 69 -1.09 -24.36 -28.32
C ALA A 69 -1.91 -23.14 -28.78
N THR A 70 -2.85 -22.67 -27.98
CA THR A 70 -3.75 -21.56 -28.33
C THR A 70 -3.65 -20.38 -27.38
N GLY A 71 -3.18 -20.60 -26.15
CA GLY A 71 -3.30 -19.67 -25.04
C GLY A 71 -4.71 -19.56 -24.47
N GLU A 72 -5.69 -20.28 -25.01
CA GLU A 72 -7.08 -20.21 -24.57
C GLU A 72 -7.32 -21.08 -23.34
N GLY A 73 -8.17 -20.59 -22.43
CA GLY A 73 -8.50 -21.28 -21.20
C GLY A 73 -9.68 -20.65 -20.46
N ALA A 74 -9.83 -21.02 -19.20
CA ALA A 74 -10.79 -20.43 -18.30
C ALA A 74 -10.15 -20.14 -16.94
N LEU A 75 -10.61 -19.07 -16.31
CA LEU A 75 -10.24 -18.68 -14.95
C LEU A 75 -11.48 -18.79 -14.07
N ALA A 76 -11.41 -19.62 -13.04
CA ALA A 76 -12.41 -19.77 -12.01
C ALA A 76 -12.16 -18.72 -10.91
N MET A 77 -13.08 -17.77 -10.74
CA MET A 77 -12.97 -16.67 -9.79
C MET A 77 -14.18 -16.63 -8.86
N ASP A 78 -13.99 -16.10 -7.65
CA ASP A 78 -15.11 -15.81 -6.76
C ASP A 78 -16.02 -14.74 -7.34
N ASN A 79 -17.33 -14.98 -7.26
CA ASN A 79 -18.36 -14.07 -7.70
C ASN A 79 -18.97 -13.32 -6.50
N HIS A 80 -19.57 -12.16 -6.79
CA HIS A 80 -20.23 -11.32 -5.77
C HIS A 80 -21.48 -11.94 -5.13
N ARG A 81 -21.86 -13.17 -5.51
CA ARG A 81 -23.00 -13.91 -4.96
C ARG A 81 -22.57 -15.05 -4.03
N GLY A 82 -21.28 -15.15 -3.70
CA GLY A 82 -20.76 -16.12 -2.74
C GLY A 82 -20.52 -17.52 -3.31
N GLY A 83 -20.02 -17.62 -4.55
CA GLY A 83 -19.56 -18.87 -5.14
C GLY A 83 -18.54 -18.64 -6.25
N VAL A 84 -18.06 -19.71 -6.88
CA VAL A 84 -17.05 -19.64 -7.95
C VAL A 84 -17.73 -19.59 -9.33
N SER A 85 -17.19 -18.82 -10.26
CA SER A 85 -17.64 -18.76 -11.65
C SER A 85 -16.46 -18.84 -12.61
N GLU A 86 -16.63 -19.58 -13.70
CA GLU A 86 -15.61 -19.69 -14.75
C GLU A 86 -15.79 -18.63 -15.82
N TYR A 87 -14.68 -17.99 -16.17
CA TYR A 87 -14.62 -16.94 -17.19
C TYR A 87 -13.64 -17.34 -18.27
N ALA A 88 -14.07 -17.24 -19.54
CA ALA A 88 -13.18 -17.43 -20.67
C ALA A 88 -12.00 -16.44 -20.58
N ALA A 89 -10.79 -16.96 -20.70
CA ALA A 89 -9.56 -16.23 -20.50
C ALA A 89 -8.51 -16.64 -21.53
N ASN A 90 -7.53 -15.77 -21.76
CA ASN A 90 -6.38 -16.05 -22.61
C ASN A 90 -5.10 -15.79 -21.85
N ILE A 91 -4.06 -16.59 -22.05
CA ILE A 91 -2.73 -16.39 -21.49
C ILE A 91 -1.71 -16.19 -22.63
N THR A 92 -0.75 -15.31 -22.38
CA THR A 92 0.43 -15.12 -23.22
C THR A 92 1.66 -14.97 -22.33
N GLY A 93 2.85 -15.31 -22.82
CA GLY A 93 4.09 -15.19 -22.05
C GLY A 93 4.97 -16.43 -22.17
N THR A 94 6.16 -16.36 -21.58
CA THR A 94 7.12 -17.47 -21.56
C THR A 94 7.84 -17.53 -20.21
N VAL A 95 8.31 -18.72 -19.86
CA VAL A 95 9.17 -18.92 -18.68
C VAL A 95 10.47 -18.12 -18.80
N ALA A 96 11.02 -18.00 -20.01
CA ALA A 96 12.27 -17.29 -20.26
C ALA A 96 12.16 -15.78 -20.00
N ASP A 97 11.02 -15.18 -20.35
CA ASP A 97 10.73 -13.78 -20.06
C ASP A 97 10.33 -13.57 -18.59
N GLY A 98 9.96 -14.64 -17.89
CA GLY A 98 9.53 -14.62 -16.50
C GLY A 98 8.20 -13.89 -16.28
N VAL A 99 7.41 -13.66 -17.33
CA VAL A 99 6.15 -12.92 -17.27
C VAL A 99 5.07 -13.63 -18.07
N PHE A 100 3.90 -13.77 -17.45
CA PHE A 100 2.67 -14.27 -18.06
C PHE A 100 1.56 -13.22 -17.94
N VAL A 101 0.85 -12.96 -19.03
CA VAL A 101 -0.26 -12.02 -19.09
C VAL A 101 -1.54 -12.80 -19.36
N ILE A 102 -2.44 -12.80 -18.38
CA ILE A 102 -3.76 -13.41 -18.44
C ILE A 102 -4.80 -12.31 -18.70
N SER A 103 -5.62 -12.47 -19.72
CA SER A 103 -6.68 -11.54 -20.09
C SER A 103 -8.05 -12.19 -19.89
N VAL A 104 -8.91 -11.54 -19.12
CA VAL A 104 -10.29 -11.96 -18.83
C VAL A 104 -11.26 -10.85 -19.28
N PRO A 105 -11.69 -10.84 -20.56
CA PRO A 105 -12.41 -9.70 -21.14
C PRO A 105 -13.79 -9.43 -20.52
N SER A 106 -14.47 -10.47 -20.03
CA SER A 106 -15.84 -10.37 -19.51
C SER A 106 -15.91 -9.89 -18.06
N VAL A 107 -14.79 -9.88 -17.34
CA VAL A 107 -14.74 -9.51 -15.92
C VAL A 107 -14.33 -8.05 -15.79
N MET A 108 -15.11 -7.27 -15.03
CA MET A 108 -14.80 -5.88 -14.66
C MET A 108 -14.48 -4.96 -15.86
N GLY A 109 -15.14 -5.21 -17.00
CA GLY A 109 -14.96 -4.45 -18.25
C GLY A 109 -13.65 -4.75 -18.98
N GLY A 110 -12.97 -5.84 -18.63
CA GLY A 110 -11.67 -6.25 -19.15
C GLY A 110 -10.63 -6.25 -18.03
N THR A 111 -10.37 -7.42 -17.48
CA THR A 111 -9.33 -7.63 -16.45
C THR A 111 -8.08 -8.19 -17.10
N VAL A 112 -6.92 -7.67 -16.72
CA VAL A 112 -5.60 -8.18 -17.13
C VAL A 112 -4.78 -8.45 -15.88
N ILE A 113 -4.29 -9.68 -15.74
CA ILE A 113 -3.40 -10.12 -14.67
C ILE A 113 -2.03 -10.32 -15.30
N THR A 114 -1.03 -9.57 -14.84
CA THR A 114 0.38 -9.77 -15.22
C THR A 114 1.07 -10.50 -14.08
N SER A 115 1.27 -11.80 -14.24
CA SER A 115 1.96 -12.66 -13.29
C SER A 115 3.44 -12.70 -13.62
N THR A 116 4.29 -12.27 -12.68
CA THR A 116 5.74 -12.22 -12.82
C THR A 116 6.37 -13.30 -11.95
N LEU A 117 7.22 -14.15 -12.53
CA LEU A 117 7.89 -15.22 -11.82
C LEU A 117 8.88 -14.68 -10.79
N GLY A 118 8.99 -15.39 -9.67
CA GLY A 118 9.85 -15.05 -8.55
C GLY A 118 9.10 -14.42 -7.38
N GLU A 119 9.88 -13.93 -6.42
CA GLU A 119 9.35 -13.29 -5.22
C GLU A 119 8.94 -11.84 -5.49
N MET A 120 7.85 -11.40 -4.86
CA MET A 120 7.38 -10.02 -4.99
C MET A 120 8.42 -9.04 -4.41
N PRO A 121 8.83 -8.00 -5.15
CA PRO A 121 9.74 -6.99 -4.63
C PRO A 121 9.16 -6.28 -3.39
N ALA A 122 10.00 -6.05 -2.38
CA ALA A 122 9.57 -5.43 -1.12
C ALA A 122 8.92 -4.04 -1.33
N ALA A 123 9.41 -3.24 -2.28
CA ALA A 123 8.85 -1.93 -2.60
C ALA A 123 7.40 -2.02 -3.14
N VAL A 124 7.07 -3.10 -3.87
CA VAL A 124 5.72 -3.38 -4.36
C VAL A 124 4.84 -3.85 -3.21
N ALA A 125 5.37 -4.71 -2.34
CA ALA A 125 4.66 -5.25 -1.17
C ALA A 125 4.12 -4.16 -0.22
N VAL A 126 4.86 -3.06 -0.09
CA VAL A 126 4.51 -1.94 0.80
C VAL A 126 3.87 -0.75 0.07
N ALA A 127 3.65 -0.86 -1.25
CA ALA A 127 3.01 0.21 -2.00
C ALA A 127 1.56 0.37 -1.56
N GLY A 128 1.15 1.60 -1.27
CA GLY A 128 -0.20 1.85 -0.76
C GLY A 128 -0.38 3.21 -0.13
N LYS A 129 -1.61 3.42 0.37
CA LYS A 129 -2.01 4.62 1.09
C LYS A 129 -2.24 4.25 2.55
N TYR A 130 -1.48 4.89 3.44
CA TYR A 130 -1.56 4.71 4.89
C TYR A 130 -2.25 5.91 5.51
N THR A 131 -3.28 5.66 6.30
CA THR A 131 -3.99 6.69 7.05
C THR A 131 -3.67 6.56 8.53
N GLY A 132 -3.43 7.68 9.20
CA GLY A 132 -3.08 7.73 10.61
C GLY A 132 -3.08 9.16 11.12
N GLY A 133 -2.38 9.42 12.22
CA GLY A 133 -2.14 10.78 12.65
C GLY A 133 -0.66 11.07 12.84
N THR A 134 -0.37 12.36 12.96
CA THR A 134 0.99 12.87 13.13
C THR A 134 1.11 13.74 14.36
N TYR A 135 2.28 13.75 14.97
CA TYR A 135 2.69 14.76 15.94
C TYR A 135 4.16 15.08 15.75
N ALA A 136 4.57 16.27 16.19
CA ALA A 136 5.95 16.72 16.05
C ALA A 136 6.66 16.83 17.40
N ASN A 137 7.95 16.54 17.39
CA ASN A 137 8.88 16.82 18.46
C ASN A 137 9.98 17.77 17.96
N SER A 138 10.52 18.58 18.84
CA SER A 138 11.75 19.33 18.61
C SER A 138 12.48 19.60 19.92
N ASN A 139 13.59 20.34 19.88
CA ASN A 139 14.22 20.81 21.10
C ASN A 139 13.35 21.79 21.91
N TYR A 140 12.31 22.36 21.31
CA TYR A 140 11.44 23.35 21.95
C TYR A 140 10.09 22.79 22.42
N PHE A 141 9.65 21.65 21.89
CA PHE A 141 8.35 21.06 22.23
C PHE A 141 8.35 19.54 22.04
N SER A 142 7.41 18.86 22.70
CA SER A 142 7.16 17.44 22.49
C SER A 142 5.66 17.18 22.33
N GLY A 143 5.29 16.25 21.45
CA GLY A 143 3.91 15.88 21.15
C GLY A 143 3.08 17.04 20.57
N TYR A 144 3.73 17.97 19.87
CA TYR A 144 3.07 19.19 19.40
C TYR A 144 2.22 18.93 18.16
N GLN A 145 1.06 19.59 18.14
CA GLN A 145 0.03 19.53 17.08
C GLN A 145 -0.30 18.10 16.62
N PRO A 146 -0.86 17.26 17.53
CA PRO A 146 -1.45 15.99 17.14
C PRO A 146 -2.55 16.25 16.11
N THR A 147 -2.36 15.73 14.91
CA THR A 147 -3.24 15.93 13.75
C THR A 147 -3.70 14.57 13.27
N ALA A 148 -4.99 14.31 13.36
CA ALA A 148 -5.61 13.08 12.85
C ALA A 148 -5.75 13.11 11.32
N ASP A 149 -6.21 11.98 10.76
CA ASP A 149 -6.61 11.84 9.36
C ASP A 149 -5.53 12.25 8.34
N GLN A 150 -4.26 12.10 8.73
CA GLN A 150 -3.12 12.31 7.86
C GLN A 150 -2.92 11.11 6.95
N THR A 151 -2.36 11.37 5.78
CA THR A 151 -2.05 10.35 4.78
C THR A 151 -0.57 10.32 4.48
N VAL A 152 -0.02 9.11 4.41
CA VAL A 152 1.27 8.81 3.78
C VAL A 152 1.01 7.90 2.59
N THR A 153 1.60 8.21 1.44
CA THR A 153 1.50 7.38 0.23
C THR A 153 2.87 6.83 -0.13
N ILE A 154 2.94 5.53 -0.36
CA ILE A 154 4.13 4.82 -0.81
C ILE A 154 3.86 4.26 -2.20
N THR A 155 4.76 4.53 -3.14
CA THR A 155 4.67 4.04 -4.51
C THR A 155 5.98 3.37 -4.88
N ALA A 156 5.94 2.12 -5.36
CA ALA A 156 7.13 1.46 -5.89
C ALA A 156 7.64 2.22 -7.14
N ASN A 157 8.95 2.46 -7.20
CA ASN A 157 9.57 3.09 -8.37
C ASN A 157 9.74 2.07 -9.51
N GLU A 158 10.06 2.57 -10.70
CA GLU A 158 10.43 1.72 -11.84
C GLU A 158 11.58 0.78 -11.47
N GLY A 159 11.49 -0.48 -11.90
CA GLY A 159 12.44 -1.54 -11.52
C GLY A 159 12.31 -2.06 -10.09
N TYR A 160 11.37 -1.54 -9.30
CA TYR A 160 10.93 -2.07 -7.99
C TYR A 160 12.00 -2.20 -6.89
N ALA A 161 13.20 -1.66 -7.11
CA ALA A 161 14.29 -1.69 -6.14
C ALA A 161 14.13 -0.66 -5.01
N THR A 162 13.37 0.41 -5.27
CA THR A 162 13.14 1.51 -4.33
C THR A 162 11.67 1.95 -4.39
N ALA A 163 11.26 2.75 -3.40
CA ALA A 163 9.94 3.37 -3.39
C ALA A 163 10.05 4.90 -3.21
N THR A 164 9.00 5.59 -3.64
CA THR A 164 8.75 6.99 -3.30
C THR A 164 7.75 7.05 -2.15
N LEU A 165 8.13 7.71 -1.05
CA LEU A 165 7.22 8.04 0.05
C LEU A 165 6.87 9.52 0.01
N THR A 166 5.58 9.83 0.10
CA THR A 166 5.08 11.20 0.18
C THR A 166 4.13 11.37 1.37
N HIS A 167 4.28 12.49 2.06
CA HIS A 167 3.37 12.91 3.10
C HIS A 167 3.05 14.40 2.90
N THR A 168 1.77 14.74 2.96
CA THR A 168 1.30 16.12 2.86
C THR A 168 0.50 16.46 4.10
N SER A 169 0.95 17.50 4.80
CA SER A 169 0.32 18.06 5.97
C SER A 169 0.03 19.54 5.72
N ALA A 170 -1.18 19.98 6.04
CA ALA A 170 -1.52 21.41 5.99
C ALA A 170 -0.70 22.25 6.98
N THR A 171 -0.18 21.61 8.04
CA THR A 171 0.57 22.26 9.12
C THR A 171 2.06 22.21 8.88
N TRP A 172 2.58 21.03 8.54
CA TRP A 172 4.02 20.80 8.43
C TRP A 172 4.55 20.91 7.00
N GLY A 173 3.66 20.97 5.99
CA GLY A 173 4.03 21.05 4.59
C GLY A 173 4.13 19.69 3.92
N THR A 174 4.99 19.57 2.90
CA THR A 174 5.08 18.39 2.05
C THR A 174 6.45 17.73 2.16
N PHE A 175 6.46 16.44 2.44
CA PHE A 175 7.64 15.62 2.68
C PHE A 175 7.71 14.60 1.54
N THR A 176 8.84 14.54 0.85
CA THR A 176 9.04 13.62 -0.28
C THR A 176 10.39 12.94 -0.19
N PHE A 177 10.36 11.61 -0.24
CA PHE A 177 11.53 10.74 -0.24
C PHE A 177 11.44 9.88 -1.50
N SER A 178 12.21 10.21 -2.54
CA SER A 178 12.06 9.62 -3.88
C SER A 178 12.78 8.27 -4.07
N ALA A 179 13.73 7.94 -3.19
CA ALA A 179 14.55 6.74 -3.30
C ALA A 179 14.66 6.02 -1.94
N VAL A 180 13.52 5.65 -1.37
CA VAL A 180 13.44 4.90 -0.12
C VAL A 180 13.85 3.45 -0.36
N SER A 181 14.83 2.97 0.41
CA SER A 181 15.18 1.56 0.49
C SER A 181 14.15 0.82 1.33
N VAL A 182 13.63 -0.29 0.82
CA VAL A 182 12.66 -1.15 1.51
C VAL A 182 13.26 -2.52 1.70
N VAL A 183 13.37 -2.95 2.96
CA VAL A 183 13.94 -4.25 3.35
C VAL A 183 12.85 -5.07 4.02
N ALA A 184 12.60 -6.28 3.51
CA ALA A 184 11.74 -7.27 4.17
C ALA A 184 12.53 -7.94 5.29
N ASN A 185 11.94 -8.01 6.48
CA ASN A 185 12.52 -8.63 7.66
C ASN A 185 12.01 -10.07 7.83
N ALA A 186 12.77 -10.89 8.56
CA ALA A 186 12.43 -12.29 8.78
C ALA A 186 11.14 -12.51 9.60
N ASP A 187 10.69 -11.49 10.33
CA ASP A 187 9.45 -11.49 11.11
C ASP A 187 8.21 -11.08 10.30
N GLY A 188 8.36 -10.82 8.99
CA GLY A 188 7.29 -10.38 8.11
C GLY A 188 7.05 -8.86 8.11
N SER A 189 7.81 -8.10 8.89
CA SER A 189 7.79 -6.64 8.83
C SER A 189 8.65 -6.08 7.70
N TYR A 190 8.50 -4.80 7.40
CA TYR A 190 9.33 -4.07 6.44
C TYR A 190 9.98 -2.87 7.10
N THR A 191 11.26 -2.63 6.79
CA THR A 191 11.99 -1.43 7.20
C THR A 191 12.24 -0.55 6.00
N LEU A 192 11.93 0.74 6.15
CA LEU A 192 12.04 1.76 5.14
C LEU A 192 13.04 2.82 5.61
N THR A 193 14.04 3.10 4.80
CA THR A 193 15.04 4.14 5.09
C THR A 193 15.34 4.97 3.85
N GLY A 194 15.55 6.27 4.03
CA GLY A 194 15.92 7.12 2.91
C GLY A 194 16.16 8.56 3.32
N GLU A 195 16.75 9.30 2.39
CA GLU A 195 16.90 10.75 2.49
C GLU A 195 15.94 11.41 1.52
N GLY A 196 15.52 12.63 1.83
CA GLY A 196 14.52 13.34 1.06
C GLY A 196 14.52 14.83 1.30
N ASN A 197 13.46 15.45 0.79
CA ASN A 197 13.24 16.88 0.89
C ASN A 197 11.89 17.16 1.58
N CYS A 198 11.94 18.06 2.56
CA CYS A 198 10.83 18.44 3.40
C CYS A 198 10.56 19.93 3.20
N ALA A 199 9.53 20.23 2.40
CA ALA A 199 9.07 21.56 2.08
C ALA A 199 8.13 22.05 3.19
N MET A 200 8.64 22.87 4.12
CA MET A 200 7.90 23.30 5.30
C MET A 200 7.50 24.77 5.22
N PRO A 201 6.25 25.14 5.57
CA PRO A 201 5.83 26.53 5.64
C PRO A 201 6.47 27.24 6.84
N SER A 202 6.75 28.54 6.69
CA SER A 202 7.19 29.37 7.80
C SER A 202 6.06 29.57 8.82
N MET A 203 6.39 29.45 10.10
CA MET A 203 5.45 29.68 11.21
C MET A 203 4.87 31.11 11.23
N SER A 204 5.62 32.09 10.72
CA SER A 204 5.19 33.50 10.67
C SER A 204 4.45 33.87 9.38
N ASP A 205 4.58 33.05 8.33
CA ASP A 205 4.00 33.30 7.02
C ASP A 205 3.86 31.97 6.25
N PRO A 206 2.69 31.33 6.30
CA PRO A 206 2.45 30.04 5.64
C PRO A 206 2.63 30.07 4.11
N SER A 207 2.65 31.26 3.49
CA SER A 207 2.91 31.39 2.05
C SER A 207 4.39 31.21 1.68
N LYS A 208 5.29 31.29 2.67
CA LYS A 208 6.72 31.08 2.48
C LYS A 208 7.07 29.64 2.83
N VAL A 209 7.33 28.84 1.80
CA VAL A 209 7.79 27.47 1.94
C VAL A 209 9.31 27.42 1.77
N THR A 210 9.99 26.70 2.65
CA THR A 210 11.42 26.44 2.57
C THR A 210 11.67 24.95 2.50
N ASP A 211 12.58 24.55 1.61
CA ASP A 211 13.01 23.17 1.43
C ASP A 211 14.16 22.84 2.38
N TYR A 212 14.00 21.76 3.13
CA TYR A 212 15.01 21.23 4.05
C TYR A 212 15.33 19.79 3.70
N GLY A 213 16.62 19.43 3.78
CA GLY A 213 17.02 18.02 3.78
C GLY A 213 16.45 17.31 5.00
N CYS A 214 15.97 16.08 4.79
CA CYS A 214 15.37 15.29 5.84
C CYS A 214 15.60 13.80 5.66
N ASP A 215 15.58 13.08 6.78
CA ASP A 215 15.80 11.64 6.84
C ASP A 215 14.49 10.94 7.19
N LEU A 216 14.29 9.76 6.61
CA LEU A 216 13.16 8.88 6.88
C LEU A 216 13.65 7.58 7.51
N THR A 217 13.01 7.21 8.61
CA THR A 217 13.01 5.84 9.12
C THR A 217 11.59 5.40 9.37
N ALA A 218 11.18 4.29 8.78
CA ALA A 218 9.82 3.79 8.92
C ALA A 218 9.79 2.26 9.00
N THR A 219 8.74 1.74 9.63
CA THR A 219 8.46 0.32 9.75
C THR A 219 7.02 0.04 9.38
N ILE A 220 6.80 -1.04 8.63
CA ILE A 220 5.45 -1.57 8.36
C ILE A 220 5.34 -2.94 9.01
N THR A 221 4.34 -3.09 9.88
CA THR A 221 4.01 -4.36 10.56
C THR A 221 2.51 -4.54 10.49
N ASP A 222 2.05 -5.73 10.07
CA ASP A 222 0.63 -6.05 9.94
C ASP A 222 -0.19 -5.01 9.16
N GLY A 223 0.40 -4.43 8.11
CA GLY A 223 -0.22 -3.40 7.28
C GLY A 223 -0.29 -2.00 7.89
N ALA A 224 0.20 -1.81 9.12
CA ALA A 224 0.30 -0.49 9.76
C ALA A 224 1.69 0.12 9.55
N LEU A 225 1.73 1.37 9.08
CA LEU A 225 2.97 2.14 8.91
C LEU A 225 3.24 3.01 10.14
N VAL A 226 4.43 2.88 10.73
CA VAL A 226 4.98 3.85 11.69
C VAL A 226 6.18 4.52 11.03
N ALA A 227 6.16 5.84 10.91
CA ALA A 227 7.22 6.58 10.25
C ALA A 227 7.72 7.74 11.10
N GLU A 228 9.04 7.94 11.08
CA GLU A 228 9.74 9.07 11.65
C GLU A 228 10.43 9.84 10.53
N MET A 229 10.09 11.12 10.39
CA MET A 229 10.66 12.04 9.42
C MET A 229 11.45 13.12 10.17
N ASN A 230 12.77 13.09 10.08
CA ASN A 230 13.67 13.95 10.83
C ASN A 230 14.16 15.13 9.96
N VAL A 231 14.04 16.34 10.47
CA VAL A 231 14.46 17.60 9.84
C VAL A 231 15.43 18.34 10.78
N PRO A 232 16.73 18.00 10.76
CA PRO A 232 17.71 18.50 11.74
C PRO A 232 17.86 20.02 11.75
N ALA A 233 17.73 20.67 10.60
CA ALA A 233 17.95 22.10 10.43
C ALA A 233 16.83 22.98 11.02
N VAL A 234 15.67 22.40 11.34
CA VAL A 234 14.48 23.14 11.78
C VAL A 234 14.34 23.03 13.29
N MET A 235 14.23 24.18 13.97
CA MET A 235 13.92 24.28 15.40
C MET A 235 14.81 23.40 16.31
N GLY A 236 16.11 23.33 15.99
CA GLY A 236 17.08 22.55 16.76
C GLY A 236 17.02 21.03 16.54
N GLY A 237 16.27 20.59 15.53
CA GLY A 237 16.03 19.19 15.20
C GLY A 237 14.56 18.87 15.38
N THR A 238 13.79 18.96 14.30
CA THR A 238 12.36 18.66 14.29
C THR A 238 12.11 17.27 13.77
N THR A 239 11.32 16.49 14.47
CA THR A 239 10.92 15.15 14.07
C THR A 239 9.41 15.08 13.95
N LEU A 240 8.91 14.67 12.80
CA LEU A 240 7.50 14.40 12.57
C LEU A 240 7.27 12.88 12.62
N LEU A 241 6.42 12.46 13.56
CA LEU A 241 6.08 11.05 13.79
C LEU A 241 4.69 10.78 13.22
N PHE A 242 4.56 9.77 12.38
CA PHE A 242 3.31 9.24 11.86
C PHE A 242 3.04 7.88 12.49
N ASN A 243 1.89 7.74 13.15
CA ASN A 243 1.48 6.49 13.78
C ASN A 243 -0.06 6.34 13.76
N PRO A 244 -0.60 5.34 13.04
CA PRO A 244 -2.03 5.04 13.03
C PRO A 244 -2.59 4.70 14.41
N ALA A 245 -1.83 3.96 15.24
CA ALA A 245 -2.29 3.47 16.53
C ALA A 245 -2.54 4.59 17.56
N ASP A 246 -1.89 5.74 17.39
CA ASP A 246 -2.08 6.89 18.26
C ASP A 246 -3.41 7.63 17.99
N PHE A 247 -4.09 7.29 16.88
CA PHE A 247 -5.26 8.03 16.37
C PHE A 247 -6.42 7.13 15.89
N GLU A 248 -6.46 5.84 16.23
CA GLU A 248 -7.59 4.96 15.90
C GLU A 248 -8.93 5.61 16.31
N THR A 249 -9.86 5.71 15.35
CA THR A 249 -11.12 6.45 15.50
C THR A 249 -11.96 5.95 16.66
N VAL A 250 -12.21 6.84 17.62
CA VAL A 250 -13.26 6.73 18.64
C VAL A 250 -14.62 6.69 17.93
N GLY A 251 -15.33 5.57 18.04
CA GLY A 251 -16.76 5.51 17.73
C GLY A 251 -17.50 6.59 18.52
N ILE A 252 -18.15 7.50 17.79
CA ILE A 252 -18.88 8.67 18.28
C ILE A 252 -19.89 8.26 19.36
N GLY A 253 -19.49 8.39 20.62
CA GLY A 253 -20.40 8.51 21.76
C GLY A 253 -20.66 10.00 21.97
N SER A 254 -21.88 10.44 21.67
CA SER A 254 -22.41 11.81 21.80
C SER A 254 -21.74 12.62 22.94
N VAL A 255 -21.12 13.74 22.60
CA VAL A 255 -20.76 14.80 23.56
C VAL A 255 -22.03 15.62 23.78
N VAL A 256 -22.65 15.47 24.95
CA VAL A 256 -23.74 16.34 25.39
C VAL A 256 -23.12 17.56 26.07
N ALA A 257 -23.07 18.69 25.36
CA ALA A 257 -22.79 19.98 25.98
C ALA A 257 -24.05 20.45 26.71
N ASN A 258 -24.08 20.33 28.03
CA ASN A 258 -25.15 20.92 28.84
C ASN A 258 -24.71 22.27 29.38
N GLY A 259 -25.38 23.32 28.89
CA GLY A 259 -25.67 24.52 29.67
C GLY A 259 -24.59 25.59 29.69
N SER A 260 -25.04 26.81 29.35
CA SER A 260 -24.39 28.08 29.63
C SER A 260 -23.82 28.12 31.04
N ASP A 261 -22.52 28.36 31.17
CA ASP A 261 -21.91 29.34 32.08
C ASP A 261 -20.39 29.27 31.91
N ASN A 262 -19.74 30.40 32.15
CA ASN A 262 -18.39 30.75 31.70
C ASN A 262 -17.27 30.10 32.55
N GLU A 263 -17.26 28.76 32.66
CA GLU A 263 -16.16 27.99 33.28
C GLU A 263 -15.66 26.88 32.34
N ALA A 264 -14.36 26.61 32.40
CA ALA A 264 -13.63 25.67 31.56
C ALA A 264 -14.44 24.39 31.25
N SER A 265 -14.61 24.09 29.96
CA SER A 265 -15.28 22.89 29.46
C SER A 265 -14.62 21.64 30.05
N ALA A 266 -15.21 21.10 31.11
CA ALA A 266 -14.66 19.95 31.81
C ALA A 266 -14.86 18.69 30.97
N VAL A 267 -13.76 18.03 30.63
CA VAL A 267 -13.77 16.72 29.98
C VAL A 267 -14.12 15.66 31.03
N THR A 268 -15.23 14.95 30.87
CA THR A 268 -15.70 13.91 31.80
C THR A 268 -15.46 12.51 31.25
N LEU A 269 -14.93 11.63 32.10
CA LEU A 269 -14.75 10.19 31.82
C LEU A 269 -15.63 9.37 32.75
N ASN A 270 -16.60 8.63 32.20
CA ASN A 270 -17.54 7.79 32.97
C ASN A 270 -18.20 8.54 34.14
N GLY A 271 -18.53 9.82 33.95
CA GLY A 271 -19.18 10.65 34.97
C GLY A 271 -18.27 11.26 36.04
N GLN A 272 -16.95 11.04 35.97
CA GLN A 272 -15.98 11.73 36.85
C GLN A 272 -15.29 12.89 36.13
N ARG A 273 -15.27 14.06 36.77
CA ARG A 273 -14.54 15.25 36.27
C ARG A 273 -13.04 14.94 36.24
N ALA A 274 -12.39 15.20 35.11
CA ALA A 274 -10.92 15.25 35.09
C ALA A 274 -10.42 16.36 36.03
N ALA A 275 -9.34 16.10 36.76
CA ALA A 275 -8.67 17.11 37.57
C ALA A 275 -8.07 18.22 36.67
N ASP A 276 -7.74 19.37 37.25
CA ASP A 276 -7.14 20.47 36.49
C ASP A 276 -5.82 20.05 35.84
N GLY A 277 -5.66 20.38 34.55
CA GLY A 277 -4.44 20.14 33.78
C GLY A 277 -4.47 18.93 32.84
N TYR A 278 -5.65 18.43 32.44
CA TYR A 278 -5.80 17.41 31.40
C TYR A 278 -6.46 18.01 30.15
N ARG A 279 -5.92 17.72 28.96
CA ARG A 279 -6.36 18.32 27.68
C ARG A 279 -7.26 17.42 26.82
N GLY A 280 -7.43 16.14 27.19
CA GLY A 280 -8.27 15.22 26.43
C GLY A 280 -8.31 13.79 26.98
N ILE A 281 -9.08 12.94 26.30
CA ILE A 281 -9.20 11.50 26.57
C ILE A 281 -8.60 10.75 25.39
N VAL A 282 -7.69 9.82 25.67
CA VAL A 282 -7.20 8.85 24.67
C VAL A 282 -7.52 7.45 25.17
N VAL A 283 -7.94 6.55 24.29
CA VAL A 283 -8.22 5.15 24.65
C VAL A 283 -7.04 4.29 24.20
N LYS A 284 -6.34 3.66 25.14
CA LYS A 284 -5.22 2.75 24.89
C LYS A 284 -5.63 1.33 25.26
N SER A 285 -5.62 0.39 24.30
CA SER A 285 -5.91 -1.03 24.54
C SER A 285 -7.22 -1.27 25.31
N GLY A 286 -8.29 -0.59 24.92
CA GLY A 286 -9.61 -0.69 25.56
C GLY A 286 -9.73 -0.01 26.93
N LYS A 287 -8.68 0.64 27.44
CA LYS A 287 -8.72 1.47 28.65
C LYS A 287 -8.70 2.94 28.28
N LYS A 288 -9.67 3.70 28.81
CA LYS A 288 -9.70 5.16 28.66
C LYS A 288 -8.64 5.76 29.59
N VAL A 289 -7.72 6.54 29.04
CA VAL A 289 -6.61 7.19 29.75
C VAL A 289 -6.76 8.71 29.60
N LEU A 290 -6.59 9.42 30.72
CA LEU A 290 -6.57 10.87 30.74
C LEU A 290 -5.20 11.37 30.23
N VAL A 291 -5.21 12.28 29.25
CA VAL A 291 -3.99 12.90 28.72
C VAL A 291 -3.74 14.22 29.41
N LYS A 292 -2.62 14.29 30.13
CA LYS A 292 -2.18 15.48 30.87
C LYS A 292 -1.57 16.49 29.91
#